data_AF-A0A940P621-F1
#
_entry.id   AF-A0A940P621-F1
#
_cell.length_a   1.000
_cell.length_b   1.000
_cell.length_c   1.000
_cell.angle_alpha   90.00
_cell.angle_beta   90.00
_cell.angle_gamma   90.00
#
_symmetry.space_group_name_H-M   'P 1'
#
loop_
_entity.id
_entity.type
_entity.pdbx_description
1 polymer ?
#
loop_
_entity_poly.entity_id
_entity_poly.type
_entity_poly.pdbx_seq_one_letter_code
_entity_poly.pdbx_strand_id
1 'polypeptide(L)'
;MNYPVTILIIACCILLSMFFSATETAFNAVSRIRLKSKVENDGNKRAAKVLKLLDKYDEMLSTILVGNNLVNIACTALATLLFVSLLQDEHLGATVATAVVTIVLLIFGE
;
A
#
# COMPACT_ATOMS: atom_id res chain seq x y z
N MET A 1 10.64 20.07 -16.81
CA MET A 1 10.41 18.98 -15.82
C MET A 1 11.35 17.83 -16.18
N ASN A 2 12.08 17.26 -15.22
CA ASN A 2 12.89 16.08 -15.49
C ASN A 2 11.99 14.84 -15.49
N TYR A 3 11.27 14.62 -16.60
CA TYR A 3 10.38 13.47 -16.81
C TYR A 3 10.95 12.13 -16.35
N PRO A 4 12.23 11.75 -16.62
CA PRO A 4 12.76 10.47 -16.15
C PRO A 4 12.82 10.37 -14.62
N VAL A 5 13.10 11.47 -13.92
CA VAL A 5 13.13 11.50 -12.45
C VAL A 5 11.73 11.38 -11.88
N THR A 6 10.74 12.08 -12.45
CA THR A 6 9.34 11.98 -12.01
C THR A 6 8.79 10.57 -12.21
N ILE A 7 9.08 9.93 -13.34
CA ILE A 7 8.69 8.55 -13.60
C ILE A 7 9.34 7.58 -12.60
N LEU A 8 10.63 7.77 -12.29
CA LEU A 8 11.33 6.96 -11.28
C LEU A 8 10.67 7.09 -9.89
N ILE A 9 10.30 8.31 -9.49
CA ILE A 9 9.63 8.57 -8.21
C ILE A 9 8.25 7.90 -8.19
N ILE A 10 7.46 8.04 -9.26
CA ILE A 10 6.14 7.39 -9.39
C ILE A 10 6.29 5.86 -9.31
N ALA A 11 7.27 5.27 -10.00
CA ALA A 11 7.54 3.84 -9.92
C ALA A 11 7.91 3.39 -8.50
N CYS A 12 8.72 4.17 -7.80
CA CYS A 12 9.06 3.91 -6.40
C CYS A 12 7.83 3.98 -5.48
N CYS A 13 6.95 4.97 -5.68
CA CYS A 13 5.68 5.06 -4.97
C CYS A 13 4.80 3.83 -5.20
N ILE A 14 4.64 3.37 -6.45
CA ILE A 14 3.82 2.19 -6.76
C ILE A 14 4.37 0.95 -6.05
N LEU A 15 5.70 0.74 -6.06
CA LEU A 15 6.33 -0.39 -5.36
C LEU A 15 6.10 -0.33 -3.84
N LEU A 16 6.16 0.85 -3.23
CA LEU A 16 5.88 1.05 -1.81
C LEU A 16 4.41 0.75 -1.47
N SER A 17 3.46 1.25 -2.28
CA SER A 17 2.04 0.95 -2.12
C SER A 17 1.76 -0.56 -2.21
N MET A 18 2.37 -1.22 -3.21
CA MET A 18 2.27 -2.68 -3.39
C MET A 18 2.82 -3.46 -2.19
N PHE A 19 3.94 -3.01 -1.61
CA PHE A 19 4.49 -3.63 -0.40
C PHE A 19 3.56 -3.46 0.81
N PHE A 20 3.00 -2.27 1.02
CA PHE A 20 2.08 -2.02 2.13
C PHE A 20 0.78 -2.83 1.98
N SER A 21 0.19 -2.88 0.79
CA SER A 21 -1.01 -3.67 0.52
C SER A 21 -0.76 -5.18 0.67
N ALA A 22 0.33 -5.71 0.09
CA ALA A 22 0.67 -7.13 0.25
C ALA A 22 0.90 -7.51 1.72
N THR A 23 1.48 -6.59 2.50
CA THR A 23 1.64 -6.75 3.94
C THR A 23 0.28 -6.78 4.63
N GLU A 24 -0.60 -5.81 4.37
CA GLU A 24 -1.98 -5.77 4.90
C GLU A 24 -2.75 -7.06 4.61
N THR A 25 -2.74 -7.54 3.36
CA THR A 25 -3.43 -8.77 2.95
C THR A 25 -2.86 -10.02 3.61
N ALA A 26 -1.52 -10.16 3.68
CA ALA A 26 -0.88 -11.29 4.34
C ALA A 26 -1.21 -11.33 5.84
N PHE A 27 -1.31 -10.16 6.48
CA PHE A 27 -1.62 -10.01 7.89
C PHE A 27 -3.11 -10.21 8.19
N ASN A 28 -4.03 -9.72 7.33
CA ASN A 28 -5.46 -10.00 7.41
C ASN A 28 -5.80 -11.48 7.16
N ALA A 29 -5.01 -12.19 6.33
CA ALA A 29 -5.17 -13.62 6.09
C ALA A 29 -4.79 -14.50 7.31
N VAL A 30 -4.05 -13.96 8.29
CA VAL A 30 -3.65 -14.70 9.49
C VAL A 30 -4.82 -14.80 10.49
N SER A 31 -5.31 -16.01 10.71
CA SER A 31 -6.35 -16.27 11.72
C SER A 31 -5.78 -16.25 13.14
N ARG A 32 -6.03 -15.16 13.87
CA ARG A 32 -5.66 -15.03 15.30
C ARG A 32 -6.23 -16.16 16.16
N ILE A 33 -7.45 -16.62 15.86
CA ILE A 33 -8.14 -17.70 16.58
C ILE A 33 -7.35 -19.02 16.48
N ARG A 34 -6.87 -19.36 15.28
CA ARG A 34 -6.05 -20.57 15.06
C ARG A 34 -4.69 -20.48 15.75
N LEU A 35 -4.07 -19.30 15.75
CA LEU A 35 -2.82 -19.06 16.48
C LEU A 35 -3.00 -19.18 17.99
N LYS A 36 -4.08 -18.64 18.55
CA LYS A 36 -4.40 -18.73 19.98
C LYS A 36 -4.62 -20.19 20.39
N SER A 37 -5.39 -20.93 19.61
CA SER A 37 -5.61 -22.37 19.82
C SER A 37 -4.32 -23.20 19.76
N LYS A 38 -3.38 -22.89 18.85
CA LYS A 38 -2.05 -23.55 18.80
C LYS A 38 -1.15 -23.22 19.99
N VAL A 39 -1.34 -22.08 20.64
CA VAL A 39 -0.59 -21.73 21.85
C VAL A 39 -1.16 -22.48 23.05
N GLU A 40 -2.49 -22.48 23.18
CA GLU A 40 -3.19 -23.12 24.30
C GLU A 40 -3.12 -24.65 24.23
N ASN A 41 -3.23 -25.26 23.05
CA ASN A 41 -3.26 -26.73 22.89
C ASN A 41 -1.89 -27.39 22.67
N ASP A 42 -0.99 -26.77 21.87
CA ASP A 42 0.29 -27.39 21.49
C ASP A 42 1.50 -26.83 22.26
N GLY A 43 1.31 -25.83 23.14
CA GLY A 43 2.40 -25.20 23.90
C GLY A 43 3.46 -24.53 23.01
N ASN A 44 3.12 -24.21 21.75
CA ASN A 44 4.11 -23.82 20.75
C ASN A 44 4.63 -22.39 21.00
N LYS A 45 5.84 -22.28 21.53
CA LYS A 45 6.52 -21.01 21.87
C LYS A 45 6.65 -20.05 20.68
N ARG A 46 6.70 -20.57 19.44
CA ARG A 46 6.71 -19.73 18.22
C ARG A 46 5.35 -19.08 17.97
N ALA A 47 4.27 -19.84 18.13
CA ALA A 47 2.91 -19.32 18.01
C ALA A 47 2.63 -18.25 19.09
N ALA A 48 3.18 -18.41 20.29
CA ALA A 48 3.04 -17.43 21.38
C ALA A 48 3.73 -16.09 21.08
N LYS A 49 4.90 -16.12 20.42
CA LYS A 49 5.59 -14.92 19.95
C LYS A 49 4.79 -14.19 18.85
N VAL A 50 4.27 -14.93 17.88
CA VAL A 50 3.45 -14.36 16.80
C VAL A 50 2.15 -13.78 17.36
N LEU A 51 1.53 -14.43 18.34
CA LEU A 51 0.33 -13.93 19.03
C LEU A 51 0.58 -12.61 19.77
N LYS A 52 1.73 -12.46 20.45
CA LYS A 52 2.13 -11.18 21.08
C LYS A 52 2.42 -10.07 20.07
N LEU A 53 2.98 -10.41 18.91
CA LEU A 53 3.17 -9.44 17.83
C LEU A 53 1.83 -8.99 17.24
N LEU A 54 0.87 -9.92 17.13
CA LEU A 54 -0.49 -9.62 16.73
C LEU A 54 -1.24 -8.76 17.77
N ASP A 55 -0.85 -8.73 19.04
CA ASP A 55 -1.52 -7.88 20.04
C ASP A 55 -1.39 -6.38 19.71
N LYS A 56 -0.26 -5.99 19.09
CA LYS A 56 -0.02 -4.62 18.56
C LYS A 56 -0.43 -4.45 17.09
N TYR A 57 -1.13 -5.43 16.53
CA TYR A 57 -1.53 -5.45 15.13
C TYR A 57 -2.34 -4.24 14.74
N ASP A 58 -3.28 -3.80 15.56
CA ASP A 58 -4.14 -2.67 15.25
C ASP A 58 -3.33 -1.36 15.07
N GLU A 59 -2.23 -1.22 15.80
CA GLU A 59 -1.28 -0.11 15.66
C GLU A 59 -0.40 -0.26 14.40
N MET A 60 0.05 -1.48 14.09
CA MET A 60 0.80 -1.76 12.85
C MET A 60 -0.06 -1.60 11.59
N LEU A 61 -1.29 -2.12 11.60
CA LEU A 61 -2.26 -1.97 10.51
C LEU A 61 -2.56 -0.50 10.27
N SER A 62 -2.85 0.25 11.34
CA SER A 62 -3.10 1.69 11.22
C SER A 62 -1.92 2.41 10.58
N THR A 63 -0.69 2.04 10.94
CA THR A 63 0.52 2.61 10.32
C THR A 63 0.67 2.23 8.85
N ILE A 64 0.39 0.97 8.48
CA ILE A 64 0.41 0.47 7.10
C ILE A 64 -0.64 1.19 6.25
N LEU A 65 -1.86 1.35 6.77
CA LEU A 65 -2.96 2.04 6.10
C LEU A 65 -2.63 3.52 5.85
N VAL A 66 -2.06 4.19 6.85
CA VAL A 66 -1.63 5.59 6.73
C VAL A 66 -0.50 5.71 5.71
N GLY A 67 0.48 4.80 5.74
CA GLY A 67 1.58 4.76 4.79
C GLY A 67 1.11 4.54 3.34
N ASN A 68 0.22 3.58 3.11
CA ASN A 68 -0.35 3.30 1.79
C ASN A 68 -1.12 4.52 1.25
N ASN A 69 -1.97 5.12 2.08
CA ASN A 69 -2.72 6.33 1.71
C ASN A 69 -1.80 7.51 1.37
N LEU A 70 -0.75 7.73 2.15
CA LEU A 70 0.23 8.79 1.89
C LEU A 70 0.92 8.59 0.53
N VAL A 71 1.36 7.37 0.25
CA VAL A 71 2.01 7.01 -1.01
C VAL A 71 1.05 7.14 -2.19
N ASN A 72 -0.21 6.74 -2.04
CA ASN A 72 -1.24 6.88 -3.07
C ASN A 72 -1.55 8.33 -3.40
N ILE A 73 -1.65 9.20 -2.38
CA ILE A 73 -1.84 10.64 -2.59
C ILE A 73 -0.62 11.25 -3.28
N ALA A 74 0.59 10.92 -2.85
CA ALA A 74 1.82 11.42 -3.46
C ALA A 74 1.94 10.98 -4.93
N CYS A 75 1.67 9.69 -5.21
CA CYS A 75 1.65 9.15 -6.57
C CYS A 75 0.63 9.85 -7.45
N THR A 76 -0.60 10.05 -6.95
CA THR A 76 -1.67 10.75 -7.65
C THR A 76 -1.29 12.20 -7.96
N ALA A 77 -0.75 12.92 -6.98
CA ALA A 77 -0.32 14.31 -7.16
C ALA A 77 0.79 14.42 -8.23
N LEU A 78 1.80 13.56 -8.17
CA LEU A 78 2.90 13.55 -9.14
C LEU A 78 2.44 13.12 -10.54
N ALA A 79 1.57 12.12 -10.64
CA ALA A 79 1.01 11.67 -11.90
C ALA A 79 0.15 12.76 -12.55
N THR A 80 -0.69 13.46 -11.79
CA THR A 80 -1.48 14.60 -12.31
C THR A 80 -0.57 15.68 -12.87
N LEU A 81 0.47 16.09 -12.15
CA LEU A 81 1.45 17.07 -12.65
C LEU A 81 2.15 16.58 -13.93
N LEU A 82 2.50 15.29 -13.98
CA LEU A 82 3.16 14.66 -15.12
C LEU A 82 2.25 14.67 -16.36
N PHE A 83 1.02 14.18 -16.25
CA PHE A 83 0.08 14.08 -17.36
C PHE A 83 -0.40 15.44 -17.87
N VAL A 84 -0.66 16.42 -16.98
CA VAL A 84 -0.96 17.81 -17.38
C VAL A 84 0.20 18.39 -18.19
N SER A 85 1.44 18.18 -17.74
CA SER A 85 2.63 18.66 -18.46
C SER A 85 2.90 17.93 -19.77
N LEU A 86 2.46 16.66 -19.90
CA LEU A 86 2.66 15.84 -21.10
C LEU A 86 1.60 16.11 -22.18
N LEU A 87 0.35 16.22 -21.77
CA LEU A 87 -0.79 16.42 -22.67
C LEU A 87 -0.97 17.88 -23.07
N GLN A 88 -0.28 18.82 -22.41
CA GLN A 88 -0.42 20.27 -22.60
C GLN A 88 -1.87 20.76 -22.46
N ASP A 89 -2.71 19.98 -21.77
CA ASP A 89 -4.11 20.22 -21.52
C ASP A 89 -4.38 19.86 -20.07
N GLU A 90 -4.77 20.86 -19.28
CA GLU A 90 -4.96 20.71 -17.84
C GLU A 90 -6.16 19.81 -17.50
N HIS A 91 -7.25 19.93 -18.27
CA HIS A 91 -8.47 19.18 -18.03
C HIS A 91 -8.34 17.72 -18.47
N LEU A 92 -7.78 17.49 -19.66
CA LEU A 92 -7.54 16.14 -20.15
C LEU A 92 -6.42 15.45 -19.34
N GLY A 93 -5.37 16.19 -18.99
CA GLY A 93 -4.25 15.69 -18.19
C GLY A 93 -4.68 15.18 -16.81
N ALA A 94 -5.48 15.97 -16.08
CA ALA A 94 -5.99 15.56 -14.78
C ALA A 94 -6.94 14.35 -14.86
N THR A 95 -7.80 14.32 -15.90
CA THR A 95 -8.77 13.22 -16.10
C THR A 95 -8.05 11.91 -16.41
N VAL A 96 -7.09 11.93 -17.34
CA VAL A 96 -6.30 10.76 -17.71
C VAL A 96 -5.44 10.28 -16.55
N ALA A 97 -4.78 11.20 -15.82
CA ALA A 97 -4.01 10.84 -14.63
C ALA A 97 -4.86 10.11 -13.60
N THR A 98 -6.05 10.65 -13.30
CA THR A 98 -6.97 10.05 -12.31
C THR A 98 -7.38 8.64 -12.74
N ALA A 99 -7.77 8.44 -14.00
CA ALA A 99 -8.17 7.13 -14.52
C ALA A 99 -7.01 6.12 -14.46
N VAL A 100 -5.83 6.50 -14.95
CA VAL A 100 -4.65 5.61 -14.99
C VAL A 100 -4.18 5.26 -13.58
N VAL A 101 -4.02 6.25 -12.70
CA VAL A 101 -3.54 6.02 -11.33
C VAL A 101 -4.54 5.17 -10.55
N THR A 102 -5.84 5.39 -10.70
CA THR A 102 -6.86 4.56 -10.03
C THR A 102 -6.74 3.11 -10.46
N ILE A 103 -6.62 2.83 -11.76
CA ILE A 103 -6.47 1.45 -12.26
C ILE A 103 -5.17 0.82 -11.72
N VAL A 104 -4.06 1.55 -11.77
CA VAL A 104 -2.76 1.08 -11.28
C VAL A 104 -2.83 0.78 -9.78
N LEU A 105 -3.38 1.69 -8.98
CA LEU A 105 -3.49 1.51 -7.53
C LEU A 105 -4.49 0.42 -7.13
N LEU A 106 -5.55 0.17 -7.91
CA LEU A 106 -6.44 -0.97 -7.65
C LEU A 106 -5.77 -2.31 -7.97
N ILE A 107 -4.96 -2.37 -9.03
CA ILE A 107 -4.28 -3.62 -9.42
C ILE A 107 -3.13 -3.96 -8.47
N PHE A 108 -2.46 -2.95 -7.91
CA PHE A 108 -1.26 -3.15 -7.09
C PHE A 108 -1.49 -2.89 -5.60
N GLY A 109 -2.52 -2.12 -5.25
CA GLY A 109 -2.86 -1.71 -3.89
C GLY A 109 -4.02 -2.51 -3.27
N GLU A 110 -4.69 -3.37 -4.04
CA GLU A 110 -5.57 -4.47 -3.54
C GLU A 110 -5.06 -5.81 -4.06
#